data_AF-A0A014PG19-F1
#
_entry.id   AF-A0A014PG19-F1
#
_cell.length_a   1.000
_cell.length_b   1.000
_cell.length_c   1.000
_cell.angle_alpha   90.00
_cell.angle_beta   90.00
_cell.angle_gamma   90.00
#
_symmetry.space_group_name_H-M   'P 1'
#
loop_
_entity.id
_entity.type
_entity.pdbx_description
1 polymer ?
#
loop_
_entity_poly.entity_id
_entity_poly.type
_entity_poly.pdbx_seq_one_letter_code
_entity_poly.pdbx_strand_id
1 'polypeptide(L)'
;MASKTTACHKGCALCTTPGDFGPHNPTEPRSGLCPACVAAGKPTRDGLEQAVVIVAGQTLTGAETLDLADATPEELAYHLGAVKRSLRSLLQLLAPVTGGEDR
;
A
#
# COMPACT_ATOMS: atom_id res chain seq x y z
N MET A 1 -20.99 33.53 -5.41
CA MET A 1 -20.10 32.35 -5.50
C MET A 1 -20.96 31.15 -5.82
N ALA A 2 -20.84 30.60 -7.02
CA ALA A 2 -21.74 29.56 -7.53
C ALA A 2 -21.44 28.22 -6.84
N SER A 3 -22.44 27.72 -6.10
CA SER A 3 -22.48 26.33 -5.63
C SER A 3 -22.40 25.41 -6.84
N LYS A 4 -21.28 24.71 -6.97
CA LYS A 4 -21.11 23.67 -7.98
C LYS A 4 -21.95 22.47 -7.53
N THR A 5 -23.19 22.40 -7.98
CA THR A 5 -24.06 21.25 -7.76
C THR A 5 -23.48 20.08 -8.56
N THR A 6 -22.61 19.30 -7.91
CA THR A 6 -22.14 18.02 -8.45
C THR A 6 -23.37 17.13 -8.61
N ALA A 7 -23.72 16.78 -9.85
CA ALA A 7 -24.80 15.85 -10.11
C ALA A 7 -24.57 14.60 -9.27
N CYS A 8 -25.50 14.31 -8.36
CA CYS A 8 -25.45 13.13 -7.50
C CYS A 8 -25.57 11.91 -8.42
N HIS A 9 -24.44 11.34 -8.81
CA HIS A 9 -24.43 10.06 -9.51
C HIS A 9 -25.08 9.06 -8.56
N LYS A 10 -26.30 8.60 -8.89
CA LYS A 10 -27.04 7.62 -8.08
C LYS A 10 -26.45 6.22 -8.29
N GLY A 11 -25.18 6.05 -7.96
CA GLY A 11 -24.52 4.77 -8.06
C GLY A 11 -23.06 4.81 -7.64
N CYS A 12 -22.48 3.63 -7.52
CA CYS A 12 -21.09 3.44 -7.15
C CYS A 12 -20.15 4.16 -8.13
N ALA A 13 -19.17 4.90 -7.63
CA ALA A 13 -18.22 5.64 -8.47
C ALA A 13 -17.34 4.74 -9.38
N LEU A 14 -17.16 3.47 -9.02
CA LEU A 14 -16.32 2.51 -9.77
C LEU A 14 -17.10 1.65 -10.76
N CYS A 15 -18.17 1.00 -10.29
CA CYS A 15 -18.92 0.04 -11.11
C CYS A 15 -20.27 0.56 -11.57
N THR A 16 -20.64 1.80 -11.21
CA THR A 16 -21.94 2.42 -11.51
C THR A 16 -23.17 1.66 -10.99
N THR A 17 -22.98 0.68 -10.08
CA THR A 17 -24.08 -0.06 -9.44
C THR A 17 -25.11 0.93 -8.90
N PRO A 18 -26.41 0.78 -9.23
CA PRO A 18 -27.46 1.66 -8.72
C PRO A 18 -27.55 1.61 -7.20
N GLY A 19 -27.70 2.77 -6.57
CA GLY A 19 -27.84 2.91 -5.12
C GLY A 19 -27.46 4.29 -4.63
N ASP A 20 -27.79 4.59 -3.38
CA ASP A 20 -27.35 5.82 -2.72
C ASP A 20 -26.08 5.53 -1.90
N PHE A 21 -24.93 5.73 -2.53
CA PHE A 21 -23.61 5.53 -1.91
C PHE A 21 -22.95 6.86 -1.51
N GLY A 22 -23.67 7.99 -1.67
CA GLY A 22 -23.14 9.33 -1.48
C GLY A 22 -22.13 9.75 -2.57
N PRO A 23 -21.65 11.00 -2.52
CA PRO A 23 -20.65 11.51 -3.45
C PRO A 23 -19.28 10.87 -3.20
N HIS A 24 -18.47 10.76 -4.26
CA HIS A 24 -17.07 10.37 -4.12
C HIS A 24 -16.25 11.53 -3.53
N ASN A 25 -15.59 11.27 -2.41
CA ASN A 25 -14.61 12.15 -1.75
C ASN A 25 -13.20 11.54 -1.89
N PRO A 26 -12.28 12.18 -2.64
CA PRO A 26 -10.91 11.69 -2.84
C PRO A 26 -10.10 11.51 -1.54
N THR A 27 -10.47 12.19 -0.45
CA THR A 27 -9.78 12.06 0.85
C THR A 27 -10.33 10.92 1.71
N GLU A 28 -11.46 10.33 1.33
CA GLU A 28 -12.09 9.19 1.99
C GLU A 28 -12.07 7.98 1.06
N PRO A 29 -11.14 7.02 1.26
CA PRO A 29 -10.84 5.97 0.27
C PRO A 29 -12.01 5.08 -0.17
N ARG A 30 -13.12 5.09 0.57
CA ARG A 30 -14.31 4.24 0.33
C ARG A 30 -15.58 5.03 0.03
N SER A 31 -15.51 6.35 0.05
CA SER A 31 -16.67 7.21 -0.20
C SER A 31 -17.21 7.04 -1.62
N GLY A 32 -18.54 6.98 -1.76
CA GLY A 32 -19.19 6.77 -3.06
C GLY A 32 -19.05 5.35 -3.63
N LEU A 33 -18.55 4.36 -2.87
CA LEU A 33 -18.37 2.98 -3.34
C LEU A 33 -19.42 2.03 -2.77
N CYS A 34 -19.89 1.10 -3.60
CA CYS A 34 -20.74 0.00 -3.11
C CYS A 34 -19.91 -1.04 -2.34
N PRO A 35 -20.55 -1.87 -1.48
CA PRO A 35 -19.84 -2.88 -0.69
C PRO A 35 -19.03 -3.87 -1.53
N ALA A 36 -19.50 -4.23 -2.73
CA ALA A 36 -18.78 -5.13 -3.64
C ALA A 36 -17.46 -4.51 -4.13
N CYS A 37 -17.47 -3.23 -4.51
CA CYS A 37 -16.25 -2.51 -4.89
C CYS A 37 -15.30 -2.29 -3.71
N VAL A 38 -15.84 -2.03 -2.51
CA VAL A 38 -15.01 -1.95 -1.29
C VAL A 38 -14.35 -3.30 -0.99
N ALA A 39 -15.07 -4.41 -1.15
CA ALA A 39 -14.54 -5.75 -0.98
C ALA A 39 -13.50 -6.10 -2.05
N ALA A 40 -13.77 -5.78 -3.31
CA ALA A 40 -12.85 -5.99 -4.44
C ALA A 40 -11.58 -5.13 -4.33
N GLY A 41 -11.69 -3.94 -3.73
CA GLY A 41 -10.55 -3.05 -3.46
C GLY A 41 -9.77 -3.39 -2.19
N LYS A 42 -10.13 -4.44 -1.44
CA LYS A 42 -9.31 -4.90 -0.31
C LYS A 42 -7.98 -5.43 -0.86
N PRO A 43 -6.83 -5.05 -0.25
CA PRO A 43 -5.55 -5.62 -0.63
C PRO A 43 -5.61 -7.15 -0.57
N THR A 44 -5.26 -7.80 -1.67
CA THR A 44 -5.06 -9.25 -1.68
C THR A 44 -3.77 -9.60 -0.94
N ARG A 45 -3.64 -10.85 -0.49
CA ARG A 45 -2.38 -11.34 0.08
C ARG A 45 -1.22 -11.07 -0.87
N ASP A 46 -1.33 -11.50 -2.13
CA ASP A 46 -0.33 -11.28 -3.16
C ASP A 46 0.01 -9.79 -3.35
N GLY A 47 -1.01 -8.92 -3.30
CA GLY A 47 -0.82 -7.47 -3.38
C GLY A 47 -0.05 -6.89 -2.18
N LEU A 48 -0.32 -7.38 -0.97
CA LEU A 48 0.44 -7.01 0.22
C LEU A 48 1.87 -7.54 0.19
N GLU A 49 2.05 -8.79 -0.27
CA GLU A 49 3.36 -9.40 -0.40
C GLU A 49 4.23 -8.64 -1.42
N GLN A 50 3.66 -8.30 -2.57
CA GLN A 50 4.33 -7.48 -3.58
C GLN A 50 4.66 -6.08 -3.06
N ALA A 51 3.78 -5.46 -2.27
CA ALA A 51 4.05 -4.16 -1.65
C ALA A 51 5.25 -4.22 -0.70
N VAL A 52 5.37 -5.29 0.10
CA VAL A 52 6.54 -5.51 0.97
C VAL A 52 7.83 -5.61 0.15
N VAL A 53 7.81 -6.36 -0.96
CA VAL A 53 8.97 -6.48 -1.87
C VAL A 53 9.38 -5.13 -2.45
N ILE A 54 8.41 -4.34 -2.93
CA ILE A 54 8.67 -3.02 -3.51
C ILE A 54 9.31 -2.08 -2.48
N VAL A 55 8.72 -1.97 -1.29
CA VAL A 55 9.21 -1.06 -0.25
C VAL A 55 10.59 -1.49 0.25
N ALA A 56 10.80 -2.79 0.46
CA ALA A 56 12.11 -3.32 0.86
C ALA A 56 13.16 -3.05 -0.23
N GLY A 57 12.83 -3.26 -1.51
CA GLY A 57 13.71 -2.98 -2.64
C GLY A 57 14.10 -1.50 -2.72
N GLN A 58 13.13 -0.59 -2.68
CA GLN A 58 13.38 0.86 -2.68
C GLN A 58 14.30 1.29 -1.52
N THR A 59 14.06 0.74 -0.33
CA THR A 59 14.88 1.01 0.86
C THR A 59 16.32 0.52 0.69
N LEU A 60 16.51 -0.68 0.11
CA LEU A 60 17.83 -1.25 -0.13
C LEU A 60 18.58 -0.48 -1.22
N THR A 61 17.93 -0.12 -2.33
CA THR A 61 18.53 0.75 -3.36
C THR A 61 19.01 2.07 -2.78
N GLY A 62 18.22 2.69 -1.89
CA GLY A 62 18.65 3.92 -1.21
C GLY A 62 19.89 3.73 -0.31
N ALA A 63 20.10 2.53 0.25
CA ALA A 63 21.31 2.21 0.99
C ALA A 63 22.51 1.89 0.07
N GLU A 64 22.28 1.29 -1.10
CA GLU A 64 23.32 1.03 -2.11
C GLU A 64 23.89 2.33 -2.71
N THR A 65 23.07 3.39 -2.78
CA THR A 65 23.50 4.70 -3.28
C THR A 65 24.25 5.55 -2.25
N LEU A 66 24.41 5.08 -1.01
CA LEU A 66 25.12 5.82 0.04
C LEU A 66 26.62 5.87 -0.29
N ASP A 67 27.18 7.08 -0.34
CA ASP A 67 28.63 7.26 -0.42
C ASP A 67 29.26 7.02 0.95
N LEU A 68 30.00 5.92 1.06
CA LEU A 68 30.65 5.52 2.31
C LEU A 68 31.82 6.43 2.72
N ALA A 69 32.43 7.14 1.78
CA ALA A 69 33.57 8.00 2.07
C ALA A 69 33.15 9.27 2.83
N ASP A 70 31.95 9.77 2.53
CA ASP A 70 31.43 11.03 3.06
C ASP A 70 30.30 10.85 4.08
N ALA A 71 29.83 9.61 4.30
CA ALA A 71 28.72 9.33 5.21
C ALA A 71 29.09 9.60 6.68
N THR A 72 28.19 10.31 7.38
CA THR A 72 28.26 10.48 8.83
C THR A 72 27.96 9.15 9.56
N PRO A 73 28.44 8.99 10.81
CA PRO A 73 28.08 7.83 11.64
C PRO A 73 26.56 7.63 11.79
N GLU A 74 25.80 8.72 11.87
CA GLU A 74 24.35 8.72 11.98
C GLU A 74 23.67 8.20 10.71
N GLU A 75 24.13 8.63 9.53
CA GLU A 75 23.64 8.14 8.24
C GLU A 75 23.95 6.65 8.05
N LEU A 76 25.18 6.24 8.39
CA LEU A 76 25.57 4.83 8.36
C LEU A 76 24.68 3.97 9.27
N ALA A 77 24.43 4.42 10.51
CA ALA A 77 23.56 3.71 11.44
C ALA A 77 22.11 3.64 10.94
N TYR A 78 21.60 4.72 10.35
CA TYR A 78 20.27 4.75 9.75
C TYR A 78 20.13 3.73 8.62
N HIS A 79 21.06 3.74 7.66
CA HIS A 79 21.02 2.85 6.50
C HIS A 79 21.26 1.39 6.88
N LEU A 80 22.18 1.09 7.80
CA LEU A 80 22.37 -0.27 8.33
C LEU A 80 21.09 -0.78 9.02
N GLY A 81 20.43 0.08 9.80
CA GLY A 81 19.14 -0.24 10.41
C GLY A 81 18.04 -0.49 9.37
N ALA A 82 18.03 0.29 8.29
CA ALA A 82 17.10 0.14 7.18
C ALA A 82 17.31 -1.20 6.45
N VAL A 83 18.56 -1.54 6.10
CA VAL A 83 18.94 -2.83 5.50
C VAL A 83 18.49 -4.00 6.37
N LYS A 84 18.78 -3.96 7.67
CA LYS A 84 18.35 -5.03 8.61
C LYS A 84 16.84 -5.22 8.61
N ARG A 85 16.07 -4.13 8.67
CA ARG A 85 14.60 -4.19 8.70
C ARG A 85 14.03 -4.71 7.37
N SER A 86 14.54 -4.22 6.23
CA SER A 86 14.12 -4.66 4.89
C SER A 86 14.40 -6.14 4.69
N LEU A 87 15.61 -6.61 5.02
CA LEU A 87 15.97 -8.02 4.92
C LEU A 87 15.08 -8.89 5.82
N ARG A 88 14.83 -8.46 7.06
CA ARG A 88 13.92 -9.19 7.97
C ARG A 88 12.51 -9.31 7.37
N SER A 89 11.96 -8.23 6.82
CA SER A 89 10.63 -8.25 6.20
C SER A 89 10.56 -9.20 5.00
N LEU A 90 11.59 -9.19 4.14
CA LEU A 90 11.69 -10.12 3.01
C LEU A 90 11.82 -11.58 3.47
N LEU A 91 12.63 -11.84 4.50
CA LEU A 91 12.76 -13.19 5.05
C LEU A 91 11.46 -13.67 5.70
N GLN A 92 10.71 -12.80 6.36
CA GLN A 92 9.38 -13.13 6.91
C GLN A 92 8.36 -13.43 5.82
N LEU A 93 8.47 -12.76 4.67
CA LEU A 93 7.64 -13.04 3.49
C LEU A 93 7.91 -14.44 2.92
N LEU A 94 9.18 -14.81 2.86
CA LEU A 94 9.65 -16.08 2.29
C LEU A 94 9.59 -17.24 3.30
N ALA A 95 9.48 -16.93 4.59
CA ALA A 95 9.42 -17.94 5.63
C ALA A 95 8.17 -18.81 5.44
N PRO A 96 8.31 -20.15 5.42
CA PRO A 96 7.16 -21.03 5.34
C PRO A 96 6.25 -20.79 6.54
N VAL A 97 4.97 -20.52 6.28
CA VAL A 97 3.96 -20.39 7.33
C VAL A 97 3.66 -21.81 7.83
N THR A 98 4.26 -22.20 8.95
CA THR A 98 3.90 -23.45 9.63
C THR A 98 2.47 -23.31 10.16
N GLY A 99 1.49 -23.78 9.39
CA GLY A 99 0.07 -23.72 9.75
C GLY A 99 -0.92 -23.65 8.58
N GLY A 100 -0.48 -23.81 7.33
CA GLY A 100 -1.36 -23.85 6.16
C GLY A 100 -1.27 -25.16 5.40
N GLU A 101 -1.61 -26.28 6.05
CA GLU A 101 -2.26 -27.36 5.31
C GLU A 101 -3.61 -26.82 4.85
N ASP A 102 -3.69 -26.36 3.61
CA ASP A 102 -4.65 -26.90 2.65
C ASP A 102 -4.35 -26.34 1.25
N ARG A 103 -4.08 -27.30 0.38
CA ARG A 103 -3.86 -27.19 -1.06
C ARG A 103 -5.19 -26.99 -1.79
#